data_AF-A0A060YJK8-F1
#
_entry.id   AF-A0A060YJK8-F1
#
_cell.length_a   1.000
_cell.length_b   1.000
_cell.length_c   1.000
_cell.angle_alpha   90.00
_cell.angle_beta   90.00
_cell.angle_gamma   90.00
#
_symmetry.space_group_name_H-M   'P 1'
#
loop_
_entity.id
_entity.type
_entity.pdbx_description
1 polymer ?
#
loop_
_entity_poly.entity_id
_entity_poly.type
_entity_poly.pdbx_seq_one_letter_code
_entity_poly.pdbx_strand_id
1 'polypeptide(L)'
;MSNRTVCREASHAGSWYAASGSQLNTQLEGWLSQAQSTISPARAIIAPHAGYSYCGACAAHAYKQIDPSVTRRVFILGPSHHVPLSRCALSSAEVYKTPLYDLRIDQNVYADLWKTGMFERMSLQTDEEEHSIEMHLPYTAKAMESHKDELSIVPVLVGALSESKEQDYGKLLSRYLADPSNLFIISSDFCHWGTY
;
A
#
# COMPACT_ATOMS: atom_id res chain seq x y z
N MET A 1 13.99 26.03 13.44
CA MET A 1 14.47 25.11 12.39
C MET A 1 13.23 24.58 11.70
N SER A 2 13.02 24.87 10.42
CA SER A 2 11.89 24.32 9.67
C SER A 2 12.12 22.81 9.55
N ASN A 3 11.44 21.99 10.36
CA ASN A 3 11.45 20.54 10.18
C ASN A 3 10.83 20.27 8.81
N ARG A 4 11.68 19.92 7.84
CA ARG A 4 11.25 19.57 6.49
C ARG A 4 10.61 18.19 6.59
N THR A 5 9.33 18.08 6.29
CA THR A 5 8.62 16.79 6.20
C THR A 5 9.38 15.85 5.28
N VAL A 6 9.65 14.63 5.75
CA VAL A 6 10.35 13.62 4.95
C VAL A 6 9.34 12.97 4.01
N CYS A 7 9.55 13.10 2.70
CA CYS A 7 8.68 12.53 1.68
C CYS A 7 9.41 11.41 0.92
N ARG A 8 8.69 10.32 0.65
CA ARG A 8 9.07 9.30 -0.34
C ARG A 8 8.53 9.72 -1.70
N GLU A 9 9.40 9.83 -2.70
CA GLU A 9 8.98 10.13 -4.06
C GLU A 9 8.22 8.95 -4.71
N ALA A 10 7.46 9.26 -5.76
CA ALA A 10 6.81 8.26 -6.61
C ALA A 10 7.83 7.71 -7.63
N SER A 11 8.82 6.96 -7.14
CA SER A 11 10.03 6.57 -7.86
C SER A 11 9.79 5.65 -9.07
N HIS A 12 8.65 4.95 -9.12
CA HIS A 12 8.27 4.06 -10.23
C HIS A 12 7.26 4.71 -11.19
N ALA A 13 6.87 5.96 -10.95
CA ALA A 13 6.04 6.72 -11.87
C ALA A 13 6.77 6.99 -13.20
N GLY A 14 6.08 6.79 -14.31
CA GLY A 14 6.61 6.96 -15.66
C GLY A 14 7.19 5.69 -16.27
N SER A 15 7.38 4.64 -15.48
CA SER A 15 7.82 3.31 -15.95
C SER A 15 6.79 2.23 -15.66
N TRP A 16 6.36 2.08 -14.40
CA TRP A 16 5.39 1.05 -13.99
C TRP A 16 3.94 1.49 -14.13
N TYR A 17 3.70 2.80 -14.05
CA TYR A 17 2.41 3.45 -14.22
C TYR A 17 2.60 4.88 -14.76
N ALA A 18 1.54 5.51 -15.26
CA ALA A 18 1.65 6.85 -15.86
C ALA A 18 2.08 7.90 -14.82
N ALA A 19 3.12 8.68 -15.11
CA ALA A 19 3.55 9.81 -14.26
C ALA A 19 2.60 11.02 -14.34
N SER A 20 1.82 11.13 -15.40
CA SER A 20 0.83 12.19 -15.56
C SER A 20 -0.41 11.88 -14.72
N GLY A 21 -0.69 12.71 -13.70
CA GLY A 21 -1.84 12.53 -12.81
C GLY A 21 -3.18 12.48 -13.54
N SER A 22 -3.40 13.30 -14.57
CA SER A 22 -4.64 13.29 -15.35
C SER A 22 -4.82 12.00 -16.17
N GLN A 23 -3.74 11.51 -16.80
CA GLN A 23 -3.75 10.24 -17.53
C GLN A 23 -3.98 9.07 -16.58
N LEU A 24 -3.26 9.03 -15.46
CA LEU A 24 -3.38 7.98 -14.46
C LEU A 24 -4.78 7.93 -13.84
N ASN A 25 -5.34 9.09 -13.48
CA ASN A 25 -6.71 9.18 -12.97
C ASN A 25 -7.73 8.61 -13.97
N THR A 26 -7.57 8.95 -15.25
CA THR A 26 -8.46 8.48 -16.32
C THR A 26 -8.35 6.96 -16.51
N GLN A 27 -7.14 6.40 -16.47
CA GLN A 27 -6.91 4.95 -16.56
C GLN A 27 -7.58 4.21 -15.40
N LEU A 28 -7.35 4.66 -14.16
CA LEU A 28 -7.89 4.02 -12.97
C LEU A 28 -9.43 4.13 -12.92
N GLU A 29 -10.00 5.28 -13.27
CA GLU A 29 -11.46 5.46 -13.41
C GLU A 29 -12.04 4.49 -14.45
N GLY A 30 -11.37 4.35 -15.60
CA GLY A 30 -11.78 3.44 -16.67
C GLY A 30 -11.82 1.98 -16.21
N TRP A 31 -10.87 1.53 -15.39
CA TRP A 31 -10.89 0.17 -14.84
C TRP A 31 -11.91 0.01 -13.70
N LEU A 32 -11.99 0.96 -12.78
CA LEU A 32 -12.95 0.92 -11.65
C LEU A 32 -14.41 1.00 -12.08
N SER A 33 -14.71 1.64 -13.22
CA SER A 33 -16.07 1.71 -13.78
C SER A 33 -16.52 0.37 -14.39
N GLN A 34 -15.58 -0.48 -14.82
CA GLN A 34 -15.87 -1.80 -15.38
C GLN A 34 -15.99 -2.89 -14.30
N ALA A 35 -15.36 -2.68 -13.14
CA ALA A 35 -15.50 -3.58 -11.99
C ALA A 35 -16.86 -3.39 -11.29
N GLN A 36 -17.42 -4.49 -10.81
CA GLN A 36 -18.65 -4.49 -10.00
C GLN A 36 -18.31 -4.54 -8.51
N SER A 37 -19.08 -3.79 -7.69
CA SER A 37 -18.99 -3.88 -6.24
C SER A 37 -19.94 -4.96 -5.74
N THR A 38 -19.40 -6.00 -5.09
CA THR A 38 -20.14 -7.19 -4.65
C THR A 38 -19.86 -7.59 -3.21
N ILE A 39 -18.76 -7.10 -2.61
CA ILE A 39 -18.27 -7.49 -1.27
C ILE A 39 -18.12 -6.27 -0.33
N SER A 40 -18.48 -5.06 -0.79
CA SER A 40 -18.31 -3.82 -0.02
C SER A 40 -19.10 -3.82 1.31
N PRO A 41 -18.53 -3.31 2.43
CA PRO A 41 -17.18 -2.78 2.58
C PRO A 41 -16.13 -3.87 2.83
N ALA A 42 -15.11 -3.95 1.97
CA ALA A 42 -13.99 -4.85 2.19
C ALA A 42 -13.12 -4.41 3.38
N ARG A 43 -12.81 -5.35 4.27
CA ARG A 43 -11.85 -5.14 5.39
C ARG A 43 -10.41 -5.50 5.02
N ALA A 44 -10.24 -6.34 4.01
CA ALA A 44 -8.95 -6.67 3.42
C ALA A 44 -9.13 -7.01 1.94
N ILE A 45 -8.10 -6.76 1.15
CA ILE A 45 -7.99 -7.17 -0.26
C ILE A 45 -6.61 -7.77 -0.52
N ILE A 46 -6.55 -8.68 -1.50
CA ILE A 46 -5.29 -9.09 -2.13
C ILE A 46 -5.30 -8.49 -3.54
N ALA A 47 -4.23 -7.80 -3.91
CA ALA A 47 -4.12 -7.17 -5.22
C ALA A 47 -2.68 -7.29 -5.78
N PRO A 48 -2.53 -7.35 -7.12
CA PRO A 48 -1.23 -7.47 -7.77
C PRO A 48 -0.41 -6.17 -7.70
N HIS A 49 0.91 -6.30 -7.87
CA HIS A 49 1.88 -5.20 -7.91
C HIS A 49 2.75 -5.21 -9.17
N ALA A 50 2.34 -5.87 -10.25
CA ALA A 50 2.93 -5.67 -11.56
C ALA A 50 2.65 -4.25 -12.11
N GLY A 51 3.30 -3.89 -13.23
CA GLY A 51 3.00 -2.64 -13.94
C GLY A 51 1.54 -2.55 -14.37
N TYR A 52 0.95 -1.35 -14.32
CA TYR A 52 -0.49 -1.14 -14.51
C TYR A 52 -1.00 -1.56 -15.91
N SER A 53 -0.14 -1.52 -16.92
CA SER A 53 -0.48 -2.05 -18.25
C SER A 53 -0.79 -3.55 -18.25
N TYR A 54 -0.29 -4.31 -17.26
CA TYR A 54 -0.49 -5.76 -17.15
C TYR A 54 -1.61 -6.12 -16.17
N CYS A 55 -1.62 -5.50 -14.99
CA CYS A 55 -2.51 -5.91 -13.90
C CYS A 55 -3.50 -4.82 -13.46
N GLY A 56 -3.50 -3.65 -14.09
CA GLY A 56 -4.33 -2.50 -13.70
C GLY A 56 -5.82 -2.84 -13.65
N ALA A 57 -6.36 -3.46 -14.71
CA ALA A 57 -7.76 -3.90 -14.74
C ALA A 57 -8.07 -4.99 -13.70
N CYS A 58 -7.12 -5.91 -13.45
CA CYS A 58 -7.26 -6.95 -12.43
C CYS A 58 -7.40 -6.34 -11.03
N ALA A 59 -6.50 -5.41 -10.67
CA ALA A 59 -6.52 -4.73 -9.38
C ALA A 59 -7.85 -3.98 -9.13
N ALA A 60 -8.47 -3.40 -10.17
CA ALA A 60 -9.76 -2.70 -10.03
C ALA A 60 -10.86 -3.58 -9.41
N HIS A 61 -10.88 -4.89 -9.67
CA HIS A 61 -11.85 -5.79 -9.05
C HIS A 61 -11.73 -5.83 -7.53
N ALA A 62 -10.51 -5.71 -6.98
CA ALA A 62 -10.26 -5.63 -5.55
C ALA A 62 -10.58 -4.24 -5.01
N TYR A 63 -10.06 -3.18 -5.63
CA TYR A 63 -10.26 -1.80 -5.17
C TYR A 63 -11.72 -1.34 -5.22
N LYS A 64 -12.54 -1.87 -6.13
CA LYS A 64 -13.98 -1.58 -6.21
C LYS A 64 -14.79 -2.07 -4.99
N GLN A 65 -14.20 -2.94 -4.17
CA GLN A 65 -14.83 -3.43 -2.94
C GLN A 65 -14.57 -2.53 -1.73
N ILE A 66 -13.70 -1.52 -1.87
CA ILE A 66 -13.41 -0.56 -0.80
C ILE A 66 -14.55 0.45 -0.73
N ASP A 67 -15.05 0.69 0.47
CA ASP A 67 -15.99 1.76 0.75
C ASP A 67 -15.24 2.97 1.33
N PRO A 68 -15.14 4.09 0.58
CA PRO A 68 -14.46 5.28 1.07
C PRO A 68 -15.23 6.00 2.18
N SER A 69 -16.54 5.77 2.33
CA SER A 69 -17.32 6.35 3.42
C SER A 69 -17.00 5.72 4.77
N VAL A 70 -16.50 4.48 4.79
CA VAL A 70 -16.16 3.71 6.01
C VAL A 70 -14.66 3.72 6.30
N THR A 71 -13.84 3.54 5.27
CA THR A 71 -12.38 3.37 5.43
C THR A 71 -11.72 4.68 5.80
N ARG A 72 -10.79 4.67 6.77
CA ARG A 72 -10.00 5.84 7.19
C ARG A 72 -8.51 5.57 7.24
N ARG A 73 -8.10 4.32 7.50
CA ARG A 73 -6.69 3.93 7.53
C ARG A 73 -6.44 2.71 6.66
N VAL A 74 -5.45 2.79 5.79
CA VAL A 74 -5.12 1.71 4.86
C VAL A 74 -3.73 1.16 5.17
N PHE A 75 -3.68 -0.06 5.68
CA PHE A 75 -2.44 -0.83 5.81
C PHE A 75 -2.07 -1.40 4.45
N ILE A 76 -0.82 -1.24 4.02
CA ILE A 76 -0.32 -1.79 2.77
C ILE A 76 0.86 -2.68 3.12
N LEU A 77 0.65 -4.00 3.04
CA LEU A 77 1.67 -4.99 3.32
C LEU A 77 2.27 -5.45 1.98
N GLY A 78 3.50 -5.04 1.70
CA GLY A 78 4.21 -5.37 0.46
C GLY A 78 5.43 -6.24 0.70
N PRO A 79 5.70 -7.28 -0.11
CA PRO A 79 6.93 -8.07 0.00
C PRO A 79 8.18 -7.24 -0.36
N SER A 80 9.31 -7.54 0.26
CA SER A 80 10.63 -7.02 -0.16
C SER A 80 11.19 -7.80 -1.33
N HIS A 81 11.49 -7.12 -2.43
CA HIS A 81 12.16 -7.67 -3.61
C HIS A 81 13.66 -7.43 -3.63
N HIS A 82 14.12 -6.33 -3.01
CA HIS A 82 15.49 -5.85 -3.18
C HIS A 82 16.40 -6.14 -1.98
N VAL A 83 15.86 -6.08 -0.75
CA VAL A 83 16.67 -6.20 0.46
C VAL A 83 16.38 -7.51 1.22
N PRO A 84 17.42 -8.20 1.71
CA PRO A 84 17.23 -9.34 2.60
C PRO A 84 16.67 -8.85 3.93
N LEU A 85 15.44 -9.22 4.23
CA LEU A 85 14.73 -8.80 5.43
C LEU A 85 14.09 -10.04 6.05
N SER A 86 14.35 -10.30 7.34
CA SER A 86 13.78 -11.47 8.06
C SER A 86 12.58 -11.10 8.95
N ARG A 87 12.15 -9.84 8.89
CA ARG A 87 11.14 -9.19 9.73
C ARG A 87 10.26 -8.30 8.84
N CYS A 88 9.43 -7.46 9.45
CA CYS A 88 8.81 -6.34 8.76
C CYS A 88 9.57 -5.05 9.03
N ALA A 89 9.51 -4.10 8.09
CA ALA A 89 10.11 -2.79 8.24
C ALA A 89 9.09 -1.67 7.99
N LEU A 90 9.28 -0.55 8.67
CA LEU A 90 8.47 0.66 8.54
C LEU A 90 9.26 1.74 7.82
N SER A 91 8.55 2.60 7.09
CA SER A 91 9.15 3.77 6.44
C SER A 91 9.78 4.74 7.44
N SER A 92 10.79 5.50 6.98
CA SER A 92 11.31 6.70 7.66
C SER A 92 10.64 7.99 7.18
N ALA A 93 9.81 7.94 6.14
CA ALA A 93 9.05 9.06 5.63
C ALA A 93 7.77 9.32 6.44
N GLU A 94 7.22 10.51 6.26
CA GLU A 94 5.93 10.94 6.79
C GLU A 94 4.84 10.96 5.70
N VAL A 95 5.26 11.09 4.45
CA VAL A 95 4.40 11.26 3.28
C VAL A 95 4.91 10.38 2.14
N TYR A 96 4.01 9.69 1.46
CA TYR A 96 4.27 9.00 0.20
C TYR A 96 3.61 9.78 -0.93
N LYS A 97 4.39 10.23 -1.90
CA LYS A 97 3.86 10.96 -3.04
C LYS A 97 3.17 10.05 -4.03
N THR A 98 2.18 10.58 -4.73
CA THR A 98 1.58 9.93 -5.91
C THR A 98 1.30 10.98 -6.98
N PRO A 99 1.12 10.58 -8.25
CA PRO A 99 0.70 11.51 -9.30
C PRO A 99 -0.70 12.12 -9.10
N LEU A 100 -1.52 11.60 -8.18
CA LEU A 100 -2.89 12.09 -7.93
C LEU A 100 -2.92 13.10 -6.78
N TYR A 101 -2.48 12.66 -5.61
CA TYR A 101 -2.26 13.46 -4.41
C TYR A 101 -1.40 12.68 -3.41
N ASP A 102 -0.74 13.40 -2.51
CA ASP A 102 0.17 12.80 -1.53
C ASP A 102 -0.60 12.11 -0.39
N LEU A 103 -0.10 10.95 0.06
CA LEU A 103 -0.69 10.14 1.12
C LEU A 103 0.13 10.28 2.40
N ARG A 104 -0.53 10.55 3.53
CA ARG A 104 0.12 10.70 4.84
C ARG A 104 0.20 9.38 5.58
N ILE A 105 1.35 9.11 6.19
CA ILE A 105 1.53 7.96 7.07
C ILE A 105 0.89 8.25 8.43
N ASP A 106 0.13 7.30 8.95
CA ASP A 106 -0.44 7.36 10.31
C ASP A 106 0.67 7.24 11.37
N GLN A 107 1.12 8.38 11.89
CA GLN A 107 2.21 8.46 12.85
C GLN A 107 1.87 7.80 14.19
N ASN A 108 0.60 7.76 14.59
CA ASN A 108 0.19 7.12 15.85
C ASN A 108 0.31 5.60 15.73
N VAL A 109 -0.20 5.03 14.62
CA VAL A 109 -0.05 3.59 14.35
C VAL A 109 1.42 3.23 14.19
N TYR A 110 2.21 4.04 13.48
CA TYR A 110 3.65 3.81 13.34
C TYR A 110 4.39 3.83 14.68
N ALA A 111 4.05 4.75 15.58
CA ALA A 111 4.62 4.78 16.92
C ALA A 111 4.26 3.52 17.72
N ASP A 112 3.02 3.06 17.62
CA ASP A 112 2.56 1.83 18.29
C ASP A 112 3.24 0.57 17.74
N LEU A 113 3.35 0.46 16.42
CA LEU A 113 4.06 -0.65 15.77
C LEU A 113 5.55 -0.62 16.14
N TRP A 114 6.19 0.55 16.12
CA TRP A 114 7.60 0.70 16.47
C TRP A 114 7.91 0.29 17.91
N LYS A 115 7.06 0.68 18.87
CA LYS A 115 7.20 0.34 20.29
C LYS A 115 7.20 -1.16 20.58
N THR A 116 6.67 -1.99 19.67
CA THR A 116 6.70 -3.45 19.84
C THR A 116 8.12 -4.03 19.77
N GLY A 117 9.08 -3.30 19.18
CA GLY A 117 10.43 -3.81 18.92
C GLY A 117 10.49 -4.87 17.81
N MET A 118 9.36 -5.14 17.13
CA MET A 118 9.27 -6.16 16.08
C MET A 118 9.68 -5.63 14.70
N PHE A 119 9.74 -4.31 14.49
CA PHE A 119 9.98 -3.74 13.17
C PHE A 119 11.38 -3.15 13.03
N GLU A 120 11.93 -3.25 11.82
CA GLU A 120 13.10 -2.49 11.39
C GLU A 120 12.67 -1.16 10.76
N ARG A 121 13.62 -0.25 10.54
CA ARG A 121 13.37 1.03 9.86
C ARG A 121 14.02 1.00 8.49
N MET A 122 13.24 1.24 7.45
CA MET A 122 13.77 1.37 6.09
C MET A 122 14.53 2.68 5.94
N SER A 123 15.67 2.62 5.27
CA SER A 123 16.28 3.83 4.70
C SER A 123 15.37 4.40 3.62
N LEU A 124 15.43 5.71 3.36
CA LEU A 124 14.63 6.31 2.28
C LEU A 124 14.96 5.70 0.92
N GLN A 125 16.24 5.34 0.69
CA GLN A 125 16.66 4.64 -0.53
C GLN A 125 15.98 3.28 -0.68
N THR A 126 16.01 2.45 0.36
CA THR A 126 15.33 1.13 0.36
C THR A 126 13.84 1.28 0.08
N ASP A 127 13.23 2.31 0.67
CA ASP A 127 11.82 2.60 0.50
C ASP A 127 11.47 2.99 -0.94
N GLU A 128 12.27 3.86 -1.57
CA GLU A 128 12.10 4.31 -2.96
C GLU A 128 12.52 3.27 -4.00
N GLU A 129 13.42 2.34 -3.67
CA GLU A 129 13.77 1.23 -4.57
C GLU A 129 12.68 0.15 -4.64
N GLU A 130 11.87 0.00 -3.59
CA GLU A 130 10.80 -1.01 -3.54
C GLU A 130 9.52 -0.55 -4.24
N HIS A 131 8.89 -1.44 -5.01
CA HIS A 131 7.67 -1.15 -5.77
C HIS A 131 6.42 -1.85 -5.23
N SER A 132 6.57 -2.94 -4.47
CA SER A 132 5.44 -3.76 -4.04
C SER A 132 4.39 -2.99 -3.24
N ILE A 133 4.81 -2.00 -2.44
CA ILE A 133 3.92 -1.07 -1.73
C ILE A 133 3.46 0.05 -2.66
N GLU A 134 4.39 0.61 -3.45
CA GLU A 134 4.13 1.76 -4.31
C GLU A 134 3.00 1.52 -5.31
N MET A 135 2.92 0.31 -5.85
CA MET A 135 1.90 -0.04 -6.83
C MET A 135 0.46 0.02 -6.29
N HIS A 136 0.29 0.09 -4.98
CA HIS A 136 -1.02 0.28 -4.35
C HIS A 136 -1.36 1.74 -4.05
N LEU A 137 -0.39 2.66 -4.11
CA LEU A 137 -0.62 4.05 -3.71
C LEU A 137 -1.56 4.80 -4.67
N PRO A 138 -1.37 4.77 -6.01
CA PRO A 138 -2.28 5.48 -6.91
C PRO A 138 -3.70 4.91 -6.86
N TYR A 139 -3.83 3.59 -6.78
CA TYR A 139 -5.13 2.94 -6.68
C TYR A 139 -5.84 3.26 -5.36
N THR A 140 -5.11 3.29 -4.24
CA THR A 140 -5.64 3.72 -2.94
C THR A 140 -6.08 5.18 -2.99
N ALA A 141 -5.23 6.06 -3.53
CA ALA A 141 -5.55 7.46 -3.72
C ALA A 141 -6.82 7.64 -4.58
N LYS A 142 -6.95 6.87 -5.66
CA LYS A 142 -8.14 6.91 -6.51
C LYS A 142 -9.40 6.40 -5.81
N ALA A 143 -9.34 5.24 -5.17
CA ALA A 143 -10.50 4.64 -4.47
C ALA A 143 -11.02 5.53 -3.34
N MET A 144 -10.14 6.31 -2.72
CA MET A 144 -10.43 7.19 -1.59
C MET A 144 -10.61 8.66 -1.96
N GLU A 145 -10.67 9.01 -3.26
CA GLU A 145 -10.62 10.41 -3.71
C GLU A 145 -11.70 11.32 -3.11
N SER A 146 -12.89 10.77 -2.81
CA SER A 146 -14.00 11.49 -2.19
C SER A 146 -13.78 11.84 -0.72
N HIS A 147 -12.84 11.16 -0.06
CA HIS A 147 -12.49 11.33 1.36
C HIS A 147 -10.96 11.49 1.55
N LYS A 148 -10.28 12.05 0.54
CA LYS A 148 -8.81 12.13 0.48
C LYS A 148 -8.16 12.77 1.71
N ASP A 149 -8.84 13.73 2.34
CA ASP A 149 -8.32 14.50 3.48
C ASP A 149 -8.53 13.78 4.83
N GLU A 150 -9.32 12.70 4.84
CA GLU A 150 -9.60 11.85 6.02
C GLU A 150 -8.80 10.54 6.02
N LEU A 151 -8.06 10.26 4.94
CA LEU A 151 -7.28 9.05 4.75
C LEU A 151 -5.86 9.18 5.33
N SER A 152 -5.40 8.12 6.00
CA SER A 152 -3.98 7.86 6.22
C SER A 152 -3.59 6.44 5.79
N ILE A 153 -2.29 6.23 5.56
CA ILE A 153 -1.73 4.93 5.18
C ILE A 153 -0.76 4.40 6.24
N VAL A 154 -0.58 3.08 6.25
CA VAL A 154 0.39 2.37 7.08
C VAL A 154 1.17 1.40 6.18
N PRO A 155 2.20 1.88 5.47
CA PRO A 155 3.02 1.01 4.64
C PRO A 155 3.91 0.12 5.52
N VAL A 156 3.96 -1.17 5.20
CA VAL A 156 4.77 -2.14 5.92
C VAL A 156 5.45 -3.04 4.90
N LEU A 157 6.78 -2.97 4.86
CA LEU A 157 7.57 -3.89 4.05
C LEU A 157 7.69 -5.21 4.79
N VAL A 158 7.27 -6.30 4.15
CA VAL A 158 7.27 -7.66 4.69
C VAL A 158 8.44 -8.42 4.08
N GLY A 159 9.37 -8.86 4.92
CA GLY A 159 10.48 -9.69 4.50
C GLY A 159 10.14 -11.18 4.38
N ALA A 160 11.17 -12.01 4.26
CA ALA A 160 11.07 -13.47 4.33
C ALA A 160 10.82 -13.90 5.79
N LEU A 161 9.55 -13.92 6.19
CA LEU A 161 9.13 -14.34 7.51
C LEU A 161 9.22 -15.86 7.68
N SER A 162 9.59 -16.31 8.87
CA SER A 162 9.32 -17.70 9.29
C SER A 162 7.85 -17.85 9.66
N GLU A 163 7.32 -19.07 9.63
CA GLU A 163 5.94 -19.37 10.05
C GLU A 163 5.62 -18.81 11.44
N SER A 164 6.56 -18.94 12.40
CA SER A 164 6.40 -18.34 13.73
C SER A 164 6.23 -16.82 13.70
N LYS A 165 6.97 -16.13 12.81
CA LYS A 165 6.85 -14.68 12.66
C LYS A 165 5.58 -14.28 11.93
N GLU A 166 5.13 -15.06 10.95
CA GLU A 166 3.81 -14.85 10.32
C GLU A 166 2.70 -14.89 11.38
N GLN A 167 2.75 -15.86 12.29
CA GLN A 167 1.82 -15.96 13.43
C GLN A 167 1.95 -14.76 14.38
N ASP A 168 3.17 -14.34 14.72
CA ASP A 168 3.41 -13.21 15.61
C ASP A 168 2.92 -11.87 15.01
N TYR A 169 3.22 -11.59 13.74
CA TYR A 169 2.73 -10.40 13.06
C TYR A 169 1.23 -10.46 12.81
N GLY A 170 0.69 -11.63 12.44
CA GLY A 170 -0.76 -11.83 12.30
C GLY A 170 -1.49 -11.51 13.60
N LYS A 171 -0.99 -12.01 14.73
CA LYS A 171 -1.52 -11.70 16.07
C LYS A 171 -1.40 -10.22 16.38
N LEU A 172 -0.25 -9.59 16.11
CA LEU A 172 -0.06 -8.16 16.35
C LEU A 172 -1.03 -7.30 15.53
N LEU A 173 -1.17 -7.60 14.24
CA LEU A 173 -1.98 -6.81 13.31
C LEU A 173 -3.49 -7.10 13.45
N SER A 174 -3.87 -8.23 14.05
CA SER A 174 -5.27 -8.63 14.24
C SER A 174 -6.15 -7.57 14.91
N ARG A 175 -5.60 -6.82 15.89
CA ARG A 175 -6.33 -5.73 16.57
C ARG A 175 -6.67 -4.58 15.63
N TYR A 176 -5.80 -4.28 14.67
CA TYR A 176 -6.05 -3.27 13.64
C TYR A 176 -7.00 -3.81 12.58
N LEU A 177 -6.91 -5.11 12.24
CA LEU A 177 -7.89 -5.77 11.38
C LEU A 177 -9.28 -5.87 12.04
N ALA A 178 -9.41 -5.82 13.37
CA ALA A 178 -10.71 -5.82 14.03
C ALA A 178 -11.46 -4.48 13.93
N ASP A 179 -10.74 -3.36 13.77
CA ASP A 179 -11.32 -2.02 13.70
C ASP A 179 -11.95 -1.73 12.32
N PRO A 180 -13.27 -1.51 12.21
CA PRO A 180 -13.97 -1.35 10.93
C PRO A 180 -13.50 -0.17 10.08
N SER A 181 -12.80 0.81 10.68
CA SER A 181 -12.21 1.94 9.95
C SER A 181 -10.94 1.59 9.17
N ASN A 182 -10.40 0.38 9.35
CA ASN A 182 -9.14 -0.03 8.74
C ASN A 182 -9.35 -0.95 7.54
N LEU A 183 -8.53 -0.78 6.52
CA LEU A 183 -8.41 -1.70 5.39
C LEU A 183 -7.00 -2.29 5.36
N PHE A 184 -6.87 -3.57 5.00
CA PHE A 184 -5.59 -4.20 4.70
C PHE A 184 -5.47 -4.51 3.21
N ILE A 185 -4.46 -3.95 2.56
CA ILE A 185 -4.04 -4.31 1.22
C ILE A 185 -2.86 -5.24 1.35
N ILE A 186 -3.05 -6.50 0.96
CA ILE A 186 -2.01 -7.51 0.90
C ILE A 186 -1.51 -7.57 -0.55
N SER A 187 -0.31 -7.07 -0.77
CA SER A 187 0.28 -6.99 -2.09
C SER A 187 0.86 -8.33 -2.51
N SER A 188 0.36 -8.91 -3.59
CA SER A 188 0.91 -10.15 -4.14
C SER A 188 0.54 -10.32 -5.59
N ASP A 189 1.54 -10.61 -6.42
CA ASP A 189 1.34 -11.36 -7.65
C ASP A 189 1.21 -12.86 -7.33
N PHE A 190 0.83 -13.68 -8.32
CA PHE A 190 0.63 -15.13 -8.13
C PHE A 190 1.75 -15.95 -8.80
N CYS A 191 1.44 -16.75 -9.81
CA CYS A 191 2.40 -17.66 -10.41
C CYS A 191 3.30 -16.91 -11.41
N HIS A 192 4.61 -16.92 -11.17
CA HIS A 192 5.63 -16.47 -12.11
C HIS A 192 6.18 -17.72 -12.82
N TRP A 193 5.72 -17.96 -14.05
CA TRP A 193 6.13 -19.13 -14.83
C TRP A 193 7.10 -18.73 -15.95
N GLY A 194 8.26 -19.40 -16.01
CA GLY A 194 9.25 -19.17 -17.06
C GLY A 194 10.50 -20.03 -16.85
N THR A 195 11.30 -20.17 -17.91
CA THR A 195 12.64 -20.76 -17.82
C THR A 195 13.61 -19.71 -17.30
N TYR A 196 14.40 -20.06 -16.29
CA TYR A 196 15.40 -19.21 -15.62
C TYR A 196 16.22 -18.35 -16.59
#